data_AF-A0A0W0YZ92-F1
#
_entry.id   AF-A0A0W0YZ92-F1
#
_cell.length_a   1.000
_cell.length_b   1.000
_cell.length_c   1.000
_cell.angle_alpha   90.00
_cell.angle_beta   90.00
_cell.angle_gamma   90.00
#
_symmetry.space_group_name_H-M   'P 1'
#
loop_
_entity.id
_entity.type
_entity.pdbx_description
1 polymer ?
#
loop_
_entity_poly.entity_id
_entity_poly.type
_entity_poly.pdbx_seq_one_letter_code
_entity_poly.pdbx_strand_id
1 'polypeptide(L)'
;MTDKMNEAIKDIAFRHGVVLGKDDPVLILQTMNEKLLAENRKEQEAMLAQFKEEMENISSQWKDDAKDKAERVLNAALASSKETMDKILRQATHESALVMQKMISDSLKEARVLNQQTQKTSQFKLLSSAVLLTVSCTFILFFLSKIVS
;
A
#
# COMPACT_ATOMS: atom_id res chain seq x y z
N MET A 1 61.73 36.17 11.01
CA MET A 1 61.38 36.14 12.44
C MET A 1 60.09 36.89 12.59
N THR A 2 59.03 36.16 12.92
CA THR A 2 57.64 36.60 13.00
C THR A 2 57.50 37.76 13.99
N ASP A 3 56.80 38.83 13.62
CA ASP A 3 56.55 39.99 14.50
C ASP A 3 56.00 39.58 15.88
N LYS A 4 55.17 38.51 15.91
CA LYS A 4 54.66 37.88 17.14
C LYS A 4 55.76 37.36 18.07
N MET A 5 56.86 36.82 17.54
CA MET A 5 57.99 36.33 18.34
C MET A 5 58.74 37.50 18.98
N ASN A 6 58.96 38.59 18.22
CA ASN A 6 59.61 39.79 18.73
C ASN A 6 58.75 40.51 19.77
N GLU A 7 57.42 40.51 19.59
CA GLU A 7 56.46 41.02 20.56
C GLU A 7 56.47 40.19 21.85
N ALA A 8 56.47 38.86 21.74
CA ALA A 8 56.59 37.96 22.90
C ALA A 8 57.92 38.16 23.66
N ILE A 9 59.04 38.30 22.96
CA ILE A 9 60.35 38.58 23.58
C ILE A 9 60.32 39.91 24.35
N LYS A 10 59.73 40.97 23.77
CA LYS A 10 59.59 42.27 24.43
C LYS A 10 58.66 42.22 25.64
N ASP A 11 57.54 41.51 25.56
CA ASP A 11 56.59 41.37 26.67
C ASP A 11 57.22 40.57 27.83
N ILE A 12 57.95 39.49 27.53
CA ILE A 12 58.68 38.71 28.54
C ILE A 12 59.76 39.59 29.21
N ALA A 13 60.51 40.36 28.43
CA ALA A 13 61.52 41.28 28.97
C ALA A 13 60.90 42.38 29.85
N PHE A 14 59.75 42.93 29.46
CA PHE A 14 59.03 43.95 30.22
C PHE A 14 58.44 43.41 31.53
N ARG A 15 57.82 42.23 31.50
CA ARG A 15 57.12 41.64 32.66
C ARG A 15 58.05 40.97 33.66
N HIS A 16 59.12 40.35 33.17
CA HIS A 16 59.98 39.49 33.98
C HIS A 16 61.40 40.04 34.15
N GLY A 17 61.76 41.13 33.45
CA GLY A 17 63.07 41.77 33.56
C GLY A 17 64.23 40.95 32.99
N VAL A 18 63.94 39.93 32.16
CA VAL A 18 64.93 39.01 31.60
C VAL A 18 65.09 39.28 30.10
N VAL A 19 66.34 39.42 29.64
CA VAL A 19 66.67 39.58 28.21
C VAL A 19 66.96 38.20 27.63
N LEU A 20 66.10 37.75 26.71
CA LEU A 20 66.27 36.47 26.03
C LEU A 20 67.23 36.62 24.83
N GLY A 21 68.28 35.81 24.81
CA GLY A 21 69.20 35.71 23.67
C GLY A 21 68.64 34.84 22.54
N LYS A 22 69.23 34.92 21.34
CA LYS A 22 68.75 34.14 20.17
C LYS A 22 68.83 32.62 20.38
N ASP A 23 69.78 32.17 21.19
CA ASP A 23 70.01 30.75 21.51
C ASP A 23 69.42 30.38 22.89
N ASP A 24 68.51 31.21 23.43
CA ASP A 24 67.86 30.93 24.70
C ASP A 24 66.98 29.66 24.58
N PRO A 25 67.13 28.67 25.48
CA PRO A 25 66.35 27.44 25.46
C PRO A 25 64.83 27.68 25.45
N VAL A 26 64.34 28.77 26.07
CA VAL A 26 62.92 29.11 26.10
C VAL A 26 62.40 29.45 24.70
N LEU A 27 63.19 30.15 23.89
CA LEU A 27 62.82 30.49 22.51
C LEU A 27 62.89 29.27 21.57
N ILE A 28 63.81 28.34 21.84
CA ILE A 28 63.88 27.05 21.12
C ILE A 28 62.61 26.23 21.42
N LEU A 29 62.21 26.13 22.69
CA LEU A 29 60.98 25.44 23.09
C LEU A 29 59.73 26.08 22.47
N GLN A 30 59.65 27.42 22.46
CA GLN A 30 58.56 28.14 21.79
C GLN A 30 58.48 27.77 20.31
N THR A 31 59.63 27.76 19.61
CA THR A 31 59.70 27.40 18.18
C THR A 31 59.27 25.95 17.94
N MET A 32 59.72 25.01 18.78
CA MET A 32 59.31 23.60 18.69
C MET A 32 57.82 23.43 18.96
N ASN A 33 57.28 24.15 19.96
CA ASN A 33 55.86 24.10 20.28
C ASN A 33 54.99 24.65 19.15
N GLU A 34 55.37 25.78 18.54
CA GLU A 34 54.67 26.32 17.37
C GLU A 34 54.67 25.35 16.20
N LYS A 35 55.81 24.70 15.92
CA LYS A 35 55.90 23.68 14.87
C LYS A 35 55.00 22.47 15.18
N LEU A 36 55.04 21.98 16.41
CA LEU A 36 54.23 20.83 16.84
C LEU A 36 52.73 21.16 16.80
N LEU A 37 52.32 22.37 17.17
CA LEU A 37 50.94 22.83 17.05
C LEU A 37 50.49 22.97 15.59
N ALA A 38 51.37 23.42 14.70
CA ALA A 38 51.07 23.51 13.28
C ALA A 38 50.92 22.11 12.64
N GLU A 39 51.80 21.18 12.99
CA GLU A 39 51.73 19.78 12.55
C GLU A 39 50.47 19.10 13.07
N ASN A 40 50.15 19.25 14.36
CA ASN A 40 48.92 18.72 14.94
C ASN A 40 47.66 19.27 14.25
N ARG A 41 47.60 20.58 13.97
CA ARG A 41 46.45 21.16 13.23
C ARG A 41 46.30 20.53 11.86
N LYS A 42 47.41 20.36 11.14
CA LYS A 42 47.40 19.74 9.81
C LYS A 42 46.92 18.28 9.86
N GLU A 43 47.39 17.51 10.84
CA GLU A 43 46.93 16.13 11.05
C GLU A 43 45.45 16.06 11.44
N GLN A 44 45.00 16.95 12.32
CA GLN A 44 43.59 17.05 12.71
C GLN A 44 42.70 17.43 11.52
N GLU A 45 43.12 18.37 10.68
CA GLU A 45 42.40 18.73 9.45
C GLU A 45 42.31 17.55 8.48
N ALA A 46 43.39 16.79 8.29
CA ALA A 46 43.40 15.60 7.46
C ALA A 46 42.45 14.51 8.00
N MET A 47 42.48 14.28 9.33
CA MET A 47 41.59 13.33 9.99
C MET A 47 40.12 13.73 9.85
N LEU A 48 39.80 15.02 10.01
CA LEU A 48 38.43 15.53 9.82
C LEU A 48 37.97 15.42 8.37
N ALA A 49 38.85 15.66 7.40
CA ALA A 49 38.54 15.47 5.98
C ALA A 49 38.20 14.01 5.67
N GLN A 50 39.01 13.07 6.16
CA GLN A 50 38.75 11.63 6.00
C GLN A 50 37.44 11.22 6.69
N PHE A 51 37.20 11.70 7.92
CA PHE A 51 35.97 11.38 8.64
C PHE A 51 34.72 11.88 7.88
N LYS A 52 34.80 13.07 7.27
CA LYS A 52 33.71 13.60 6.45
C LYS A 52 33.47 12.73 5.21
N GLU A 53 34.53 12.32 4.51
CA GLU A 53 34.44 11.42 3.36
C GLU A 53 33.81 10.07 3.73
N GLU A 54 34.25 9.48 4.84
CA GLU A 54 33.68 8.23 5.35
C GLU A 54 32.19 8.39 5.71
N MET A 55 31.82 9.51 6.34
CA MET A 55 30.40 9.81 6.62
C MET A 55 29.57 9.97 5.35
N GLU A 56 30.08 10.65 4.33
CA GLU A 56 29.39 10.79 3.04
C GLU A 56 29.19 9.43 2.36
N ASN A 57 30.21 8.58 2.40
CA ASN A 57 30.15 7.22 1.86
C ASN A 57 29.12 6.36 2.59
N ILE A 58 29.17 6.32 3.93
CA ILE A 58 28.20 5.60 4.76
C ILE A 58 26.80 6.13 4.50
N SER A 59 26.61 7.45 4.49
CA SER A 59 25.31 8.07 4.24
C SER A 59 24.73 7.67 2.87
N SER A 60 25.57 7.63 1.83
CA SER A 60 25.13 7.17 0.50
C SER A 60 24.72 5.69 0.51
N GLN A 61 25.52 4.82 1.14
CA GLN A 61 25.19 3.40 1.27
C GLN A 61 23.89 3.20 2.03
N TRP A 62 23.71 3.88 3.16
CA TRP A 62 22.48 3.81 3.95
C TRP A 62 21.26 4.29 3.17
N LYS A 63 21.39 5.33 2.35
CA LYS A 63 20.31 5.80 1.47
C LYS A 63 19.91 4.72 0.47
N ASP A 64 20.88 4.07 -0.16
CA ASP A 64 20.63 3.04 -1.17
C ASP A 64 20.04 1.77 -0.52
N ASP A 65 20.57 1.35 0.64
CA ASP A 65 20.05 0.22 1.42
C ASP A 65 18.62 0.48 1.93
N ALA A 66 18.34 1.69 2.42
CA ALA A 66 17.00 2.07 2.85
C ALA A 66 16.02 2.04 1.68
N LYS A 67 16.45 2.48 0.49
CA LYS A 67 15.65 2.42 -0.73
C LYS A 67 15.35 0.98 -1.14
N ASP A 68 16.36 0.12 -1.25
CA ASP A 68 16.17 -1.29 -1.61
C ASP A 68 15.26 -2.00 -0.60
N LYS A 69 15.44 -1.76 0.70
CA LYS A 69 14.58 -2.34 1.74
C LYS A 69 13.14 -1.84 1.64
N ALA A 70 12.92 -0.55 1.38
CA ALA A 70 11.60 0.00 1.16
C ALA A 70 10.93 -0.61 -0.08
N GLU A 71 11.65 -0.73 -1.19
CA GLU A 71 11.15 -1.34 -2.43
C GLU A 71 10.78 -2.81 -2.22
N ARG A 72 11.62 -3.59 -1.52
CA ARG A 72 11.33 -4.99 -1.20
C ARG A 72 10.08 -5.15 -0.34
N VAL A 73 9.95 -4.34 0.72
CA VAL A 73 8.77 -4.38 1.61
C VAL A 73 7.51 -3.98 0.85
N LEU A 74 7.59 -2.91 0.04
CA LEU A 74 6.48 -2.45 -0.78
C LEU A 74 6.05 -3.51 -1.80
N ASN A 75 7.00 -4.14 -2.49
CA ASN A 75 6.71 -5.19 -3.46
C ASN A 75 6.11 -6.44 -2.81
N ALA A 76 6.61 -6.83 -1.63
CA ALA A 76 6.05 -7.94 -0.86
C ALA A 76 4.61 -7.63 -0.41
N ALA A 77 4.37 -6.43 0.10
CA ALA A 77 3.04 -5.97 0.48
C ALA A 77 2.08 -5.92 -0.72
N LEU A 78 2.56 -5.41 -1.86
CA LEU A 78 1.78 -5.35 -3.10
C LEU A 78 1.42 -6.74 -3.64
N ALA A 79 2.38 -7.67 -3.62
CA ALA A 79 2.15 -9.06 -4.02
C ALA A 79 1.10 -9.73 -3.12
N SER A 80 1.23 -9.57 -1.80
CA SER A 80 0.26 -10.08 -0.82
C SER A 80 -1.14 -9.47 -1.00
N SER A 81 -1.20 -8.15 -1.25
CA SER A 81 -2.45 -7.45 -1.53
C SER A 81 -3.12 -7.98 -2.80
N LYS A 82 -2.35 -8.17 -3.88
CA LYS A 82 -2.86 -8.74 -5.13
C LYS A 82 -3.40 -10.16 -4.95
N GLU A 83 -2.70 -11.01 -4.20
CA GLU A 83 -3.18 -12.36 -3.90
C GLU A 83 -4.48 -12.34 -3.09
N THR A 84 -4.56 -11.46 -2.09
CA THR A 84 -5.76 -11.28 -1.27
C THR A 84 -6.93 -10.78 -2.11
N MET A 85 -6.69 -9.81 -3.00
CA MET A 85 -7.70 -9.32 -3.93
C MET A 85 -8.19 -10.39 -4.91
N ASP A 86 -7.29 -11.22 -5.46
CA ASP A 86 -7.70 -12.34 -6.34
C ASP A 86 -8.58 -13.34 -5.59
N LYS A 87 -8.23 -13.68 -4.34
CA LYS A 87 -9.05 -14.56 -3.48
C LYS A 87 -10.43 -13.96 -3.22
N ILE A 88 -10.49 -12.70 -2.77
CA ILE A 88 -11.77 -12.01 -2.50
C ILE A 88 -12.62 -11.93 -3.77
N LEU A 89 -12.01 -11.59 -4.91
CA LEU A 89 -12.72 -11.47 -6.18
C LEU A 89 -13.30 -12.81 -6.64
N ARG A 90 -12.52 -13.91 -6.54
CA ARG A 90 -12.99 -15.25 -6.86
C ARG A 90 -14.13 -15.67 -5.95
N GLN A 91 -14.01 -15.43 -4.65
CA GLN A 91 -15.06 -15.74 -3.69
C GLN A 91 -16.34 -14.96 -3.98
N ALA A 92 -16.24 -13.64 -4.14
CA ALA A 92 -17.38 -12.78 -4.45
C ALA A 92 -18.05 -13.15 -5.78
N THR A 93 -17.26 -13.50 -6.80
CA THR A 93 -17.78 -13.95 -8.10
C THR A 93 -18.52 -15.28 -7.95
N HIS A 94 -17.96 -16.23 -7.19
CA HIS A 94 -18.59 -17.52 -6.94
C HIS A 94 -19.90 -17.39 -6.17
N GLU A 95 -19.90 -16.61 -5.08
CA GLU A 95 -21.11 -16.32 -4.30
C GLU A 95 -22.17 -15.62 -5.16
N SER A 96 -21.78 -14.63 -5.96
CA SER A 96 -22.70 -13.94 -6.87
C SER A 96 -23.30 -14.89 -7.92
N ALA A 97 -22.50 -15.79 -8.50
CA ALA A 97 -22.97 -16.79 -9.45
C ALA A 97 -23.96 -17.77 -8.81
N LEU A 98 -23.71 -18.21 -7.58
CA LEU A 98 -24.64 -19.06 -6.82
C LEU A 98 -25.96 -18.35 -6.53
N VAL A 99 -25.91 -17.09 -6.11
CA VAL A 99 -27.11 -16.26 -5.87
C VAL A 99 -27.91 -16.08 -7.16
N MET A 100 -27.24 -15.78 -8.28
CA MET A 100 -27.88 -15.63 -9.57
C MET A 100 -28.52 -16.94 -10.06
N GLN A 101 -27.82 -18.08 -9.92
CA GLN A 101 -28.37 -19.39 -10.26
C GLN A 101 -29.59 -19.73 -9.41
N LYS A 102 -29.56 -19.41 -8.12
CA LYS A 102 -30.69 -19.60 -7.21
C LYS A 102 -31.89 -18.74 -7.64
N MET A 103 -31.68 -17.46 -7.91
CA MET A 103 -32.73 -16.55 -8.35
C MET A 103 -33.35 -16.98 -9.69
N ILE A 104 -32.54 -17.43 -10.64
CA ILE A 104 -33.02 -18.00 -11.92
C ILE A 104 -33.83 -19.27 -11.66
N SER A 105 -33.36 -20.16 -10.79
CA SER A 105 -34.06 -21.40 -10.48
C SER A 105 -35.40 -21.15 -9.77
N ASP A 106 -35.43 -20.19 -8.85
CA ASP A 106 -36.62 -19.82 -8.09
C ASP A 106 -37.67 -19.16 -9.01
N SER A 107 -37.25 -18.24 -9.89
CA SER A 107 -38.13 -17.64 -10.90
C SER A 107 -38.63 -18.66 -11.93
N LEU A 108 -37.80 -19.61 -12.36
CA LEU A 108 -38.22 -20.70 -13.25
C LEU A 108 -39.26 -21.62 -12.56
N LYS A 109 -39.06 -21.92 -11.28
CA LYS A 109 -40.04 -22.69 -10.48
C LYS A 109 -41.35 -21.93 -10.37
N GLU A 110 -41.32 -20.65 -10.04
CA GLU A 110 -42.52 -19.81 -9.94
C GLU A 110 -43.27 -19.75 -11.28
N ALA A 111 -42.55 -19.53 -12.39
CA ALA A 111 -43.13 -19.54 -13.73
C ALA A 111 -43.77 -20.90 -14.07
N ARG A 112 -43.12 -22.01 -13.69
CA ARG A 112 -43.66 -23.37 -13.92
C ARG A 112 -44.92 -23.62 -13.09
N VAL A 113 -44.96 -23.18 -11.84
CA VAL A 113 -46.15 -23.27 -10.98
C VAL A 113 -47.31 -22.49 -11.58
N LEU A 114 -47.09 -21.24 -11.99
CA LEU A 114 -48.10 -20.40 -12.64
C LEU A 114 -48.62 -21.01 -13.94
N ASN A 115 -47.73 -21.58 -14.75
CA ASN A 115 -48.11 -22.24 -16.01
C ASN A 115 -48.94 -23.50 -15.76
N GLN A 116 -48.56 -24.33 -14.77
CA GLN A 116 -49.33 -25.50 -14.37
C GLN A 116 -50.72 -25.13 -13.83
N GLN A 117 -50.81 -24.07 -13.03
CA GLN A 117 -52.09 -23.58 -12.51
C GLN A 117 -53.00 -23.05 -13.64
N THR A 118 -52.43 -22.34 -14.61
CA THR A 118 -53.13 -21.89 -15.81
C THR A 118 -53.65 -23.06 -16.64
N GLN A 119 -52.83 -24.11 -16.86
CA GLN A 119 -53.27 -25.30 -17.58
C GLN A 119 -54.42 -26.03 -16.88
N LYS A 120 -54.33 -26.25 -15.57
CA LYS A 120 -55.41 -26.90 -14.80
C LYS A 120 -56.70 -26.09 -14.86
N THR A 121 -56.60 -24.77 -14.79
CA THR A 121 -57.74 -23.87 -14.90
C THR A 121 -58.36 -23.90 -16.31
N SER A 122 -57.53 -24.00 -17.36
CA SER A 122 -58.00 -24.14 -18.74
C SER A 122 -58.77 -25.45 -18.97
N GLN A 123 -58.25 -26.57 -18.47
CA GLN A 123 -58.93 -27.86 -18.54
C GLN A 123 -60.27 -27.83 -17.80
N PHE A 124 -60.32 -27.19 -16.63
CA PHE A 124 -61.57 -27.03 -15.87
C PHE A 124 -62.59 -26.17 -16.62
N LYS A 125 -62.15 -25.10 -17.31
CA LYS A 125 -63.02 -24.27 -18.15
C LYS A 125 -63.60 -25.04 -19.33
N LEU A 126 -62.80 -25.88 -20.00
CA LEU A 126 -63.27 -26.72 -21.11
C LEU A 126 -64.33 -27.73 -20.64
N LEU A 127 -64.10 -28.39 -19.50
CA LEU A 127 -65.07 -29.32 -18.92
C LEU A 127 -66.38 -28.62 -18.53
N SER A 128 -66.29 -27.45 -17.88
CA SER A 128 -67.47 -26.66 -17.51
C SER A 128 -68.28 -26.24 -18.75
N SER A 129 -67.61 -25.77 -19.80
CA SER A 129 -68.28 -25.39 -21.05
C SER A 129 -68.94 -26.59 -21.74
N ALA A 130 -68.30 -27.77 -21.74
CA ALA A 130 -68.89 -28.98 -22.30
C ALA A 130 -70.16 -29.41 -21.55
N VAL A 131 -70.14 -29.35 -20.21
CA VAL A 131 -71.33 -29.63 -19.39
C VAL A 131 -72.47 -28.66 -19.72
N LEU A 132 -72.20 -27.36 -19.80
CA LEU A 132 -73.21 -26.35 -20.15
C LEU A 132 -73.82 -26.60 -21.53
N LEU A 133 -73.01 -26.97 -22.53
CA LEU A 133 -73.50 -27.30 -23.87
C LEU A 133 -74.39 -28.55 -23.85
N THR A 134 -74.01 -29.60 -23.12
CA THR A 134 -74.84 -30.81 -23.01
C THR A 134 -76.18 -30.54 -22.34
N VAL A 135 -76.20 -29.76 -21.26
CA VAL A 135 -77.44 -29.37 -20.56
C VAL A 135 -78.34 -28.57 -21.51
N SER A 136 -77.79 -27.58 -22.22
CA SER A 136 -78.55 -26.81 -23.21
C SER A 136 -79.15 -27.69 -24.32
N CYS A 137 -78.36 -28.63 -24.85
CA CYS A 137 -78.79 -29.54 -25.91
C CYS A 137 -79.94 -30.46 -25.44
N THR A 138 -79.85 -30.98 -24.20
CA THR A 138 -80.93 -31.80 -23.61
C THR A 138 -82.19 -31.00 -23.34
N PHE A 139 -82.08 -29.73 -22.93
CA PHE A 139 -83.22 -28.82 -22.76
C PHE A 139 -83.95 -28.56 -24.08
N ILE A 140 -83.21 -28.31 -25.16
CA ILE A 140 -83.79 -28.07 -26.49
C ILE A 140 -84.50 -29.34 -26.99
N LEU A 141 -83.89 -30.51 -26.83
CA LEU A 141 -84.51 -31.79 -27.22
C LEU A 141 -85.78 -32.09 -26.41
N PHE A 142 -85.80 -31.78 -25.12
CA PHE A 142 -86.99 -31.93 -24.28
C PHE A 142 -88.12 -31.00 -24.72
N PHE A 143 -87.82 -29.74 -25.05
CA PHE A 143 -88.80 -28.80 -25.58
C PHE A 143 -89.34 -29.21 -26.96
N LEU A 144 -88.48 -29.69 -27.86
CA LEU A 144 -88.90 -30.21 -29.17
C LEU A 144 -89.81 -31.44 -29.03
N SER A 145 -89.49 -32.35 -28.10
CA SER A 145 -90.32 -33.53 -27.81
C SER A 145 -91.71 -33.16 -27.25
N LYS A 146 -91.84 -32.01 -26.57
CA LYS A 146 -93.14 -31.51 -26.07
C LYS A 146 -93.97 -30.74 -27.10
N ILE A 147 -93.35 -30.27 -28.19
CA ILE A 147 -94.04 -29.57 -29.28
C ILE A 147 -94.57 -30.54 -30.35
N VAL A 148 -93.95 -31.72 -30.47
CA VAL A 148 -94.30 -32.76 -31.46
C VAL A 148 -95.31 -33.79 -30.92
N SER A 149 -95.60 -33.80 -29.61
CA SER A 149 -96.59 -34.68 -28.96
C SER A 149 -97.87 -33.94 -28.59
#